data_AF-A0A344L5C3-F1
#
_entry.id   AF-A0A344L5C3-F1
#
_cell.length_a   1.000
_cell.length_b   1.000
_cell.length_c   1.000
_cell.angle_alpha   90.00
_cell.angle_beta   90.00
_cell.angle_gamma   90.00
#
_symmetry.space_group_name_H-M   'P 1'
#
loop_
_entity.id
_entity.type
_entity.pdbx_description
1 polymer ?
#
loop_
_entity_poly.entity_id
_entity_poly.type
_entity_poly.pdbx_seq_one_letter_code
_entity_poly.pdbx_strand_id
1 'polypeptide(L)'
;MTGFNAALQAADESFGNTRAAFDKHLGAAKERLDRTRRDVTNPPAALHREAVEYFRDGRGGPTLQSLQLAVDTGTTTWADIALGRAGALSEQFKADAATIAQVCKQLADAYHEGGDPRAFTEDAW
;
A
#
# COMPACT_ATOMS: atom_id res chain seq x y z
N MET A 1 -18.68 50.26 -25.63
CA MET A 1 -17.53 49.67 -24.88
C MET A 1 -18.04 48.82 -23.70
N THR A 2 -18.91 47.84 -23.93
CA THR A 2 -19.55 47.04 -22.86
C THR A 2 -19.23 45.55 -22.96
N GLY A 3 -18.98 45.03 -24.18
CA GLY A 3 -18.68 43.61 -24.38
C GLY A 3 -17.32 43.15 -23.86
N PHE A 4 -16.29 44.02 -23.88
CA PHE A 4 -14.95 43.67 -23.40
C PHE A 4 -14.89 43.50 -21.88
N ASN A 5 -15.56 44.37 -21.11
CA ASN A 5 -15.65 44.25 -19.65
C ASN A 5 -16.44 43.01 -19.22
N ALA A 6 -17.53 42.69 -19.91
CA ALA A 6 -18.30 41.47 -19.62
C ALA A 6 -17.50 40.19 -19.91
N ALA A 7 -16.70 40.17 -20.98
CA ALA A 7 -15.83 39.05 -21.30
C ALA A 7 -14.69 38.87 -20.28
N LEU A 8 -14.11 39.97 -19.78
CA LEU A 8 -13.11 39.95 -18.71
C LEU A 8 -13.67 39.42 -17.40
N GLN A 9 -14.88 39.83 -17.03
CA GLN A 9 -15.54 39.39 -15.81
C GLN A 9 -15.93 37.91 -15.86
N ALA A 10 -16.43 37.43 -17.01
CA ALA A 10 -16.71 36.01 -17.22
C ALA A 10 -15.44 35.15 -17.22
N ALA A 11 -14.31 35.68 -17.73
CA ALA A 11 -13.03 35.00 -17.68
C ALA A 11 -12.52 34.87 -16.23
N ASP A 12 -12.62 35.94 -15.43
CA ASP A 12 -12.19 35.95 -14.04
C ASP A 12 -13.01 34.97 -13.18
N GLU A 13 -14.33 34.92 -13.37
CA GLU A 13 -15.20 33.92 -12.74
C GLU A 13 -14.85 32.49 -13.16
N SER A 14 -14.55 32.26 -14.45
CA SER A 14 -14.13 30.95 -14.95
C SER A 14 -12.79 30.50 -14.35
N PHE A 15 -11.83 31.40 -14.22
CA PHE A 15 -10.55 31.12 -13.56
C PHE A 15 -10.71 30.88 -12.06
N GLY A 16 -11.56 31.65 -11.38
CA GLY A 16 -11.90 31.46 -9.96
C GLY A 16 -12.52 30.08 -9.69
N ASN A 17 -13.50 29.68 -10.51
CA ASN A 17 -14.15 28.37 -10.42
C ASN A 17 -13.18 27.23 -10.72
N THR A 18 -12.31 27.39 -11.73
CA THR A 18 -11.29 26.39 -12.08
C THR A 18 -10.27 26.22 -10.96
N ARG A 19 -9.84 27.32 -10.34
CA ARG A 19 -8.92 27.29 -9.20
C ARG A 19 -9.54 26.61 -7.99
N ALA A 20 -10.78 26.93 -7.66
CA ALA A 20 -11.51 26.29 -6.56
C ALA A 20 -11.68 24.78 -6.79
N ALA A 21 -11.98 24.36 -8.02
CA ALA A 21 -12.03 22.95 -8.37
C ALA A 21 -10.66 22.27 -8.22
N PHE A 22 -9.59 22.91 -8.69
CA PHE A 22 -8.23 22.40 -8.55
C PHE A 22 -7.81 22.25 -7.09
N ASP A 23 -8.06 23.26 -6.26
CA ASP A 23 -7.77 23.23 -4.82
C ASP A 23 -8.54 22.11 -4.10
N LYS A 24 -9.81 21.88 -4.48
CA LYS A 24 -10.61 20.76 -3.97
C LYS A 24 -10.03 19.40 -4.37
N HIS A 25 -9.61 19.24 -5.63
CA HIS A 25 -8.97 18.00 -6.09
C HIS A 25 -7.63 17.76 -5.40
N LEU A 26 -6.84 18.80 -5.19
CA LEU A 26 -5.54 18.73 -4.54
C LEU A 26 -5.68 18.43 -3.05
N GLY A 27 -6.69 18.97 -2.37
CA GLY A 27 -7.06 18.61 -1.01
C GLY A 27 -7.45 17.13 -0.88
N ALA A 28 -8.35 16.66 -1.74
CA ALA A 28 -8.77 15.25 -1.75
C ALA A 28 -7.62 14.29 -2.08
N ALA A 29 -6.70 14.68 -2.97
CA ALA A 29 -5.51 13.89 -3.28
C ALA A 29 -4.54 13.81 -2.09
N LYS A 30 -4.32 14.92 -1.38
CA LYS A 30 -3.51 14.95 -0.16
C LYS A 30 -4.11 14.10 0.95
N GLU A 31 -5.41 14.20 1.20
CA GLU A 31 -6.09 13.37 2.19
C GLU A 31 -6.00 11.87 1.88
N ARG A 32 -6.12 11.50 0.59
CA ARG A 32 -5.91 10.12 0.13
C ARG A 32 -4.47 9.68 0.39
N LEU A 33 -3.50 10.50 0.02
CA LEU A 33 -2.08 10.22 0.25
C LEU A 33 -1.76 10.04 1.74
N ASP A 34 -2.28 10.93 2.60
CA ASP A 34 -2.07 10.87 4.06
C ASP A 34 -2.79 9.68 4.72
N ARG A 35 -3.92 9.24 4.15
CA ARG A 35 -4.61 8.01 4.58
C ARG A 35 -3.80 6.79 4.18
N THR A 36 -3.42 6.66 2.92
CA THR A 36 -2.57 5.57 2.42
C THR A 36 -1.26 5.51 3.19
N ARG A 37 -0.63 6.66 3.47
CA ARG A 37 0.60 6.71 4.27
C ARG A 37 0.40 6.18 5.69
N ARG A 38 -0.72 6.52 6.34
CA ARG A 38 -1.06 5.98 7.67
C ARG A 38 -1.31 4.49 7.62
N ASP A 39 -2.08 4.02 6.65
CA ASP A 39 -2.41 2.61 6.48
C ASP A 39 -1.16 1.77 6.15
N VAL A 40 -0.18 2.33 5.43
CA VAL A 40 1.12 1.69 5.17
C VAL A 40 2.02 1.69 6.41
N THR A 41 2.01 2.76 7.21
CA THR A 41 2.89 2.88 8.38
C THR A 41 2.36 2.07 9.58
N ASN A 42 1.04 1.97 9.71
CA ASN A 42 0.35 1.17 10.71
C ASN A 42 -0.79 0.40 10.04
N PRO A 43 -0.48 -0.73 9.38
CA PRO A 43 -1.53 -1.56 8.80
C PRO A 43 -2.51 -1.98 9.90
N PRO A 44 -3.83 -2.03 9.60
CA PRO A 44 -4.80 -2.60 10.52
C PRO A 44 -4.32 -3.98 11.00
N ALA A 45 -4.46 -4.26 12.31
CA ALA A 45 -3.96 -5.51 12.89
C ALA A 45 -4.51 -6.77 12.19
N ALA A 46 -5.71 -6.66 11.59
CA ALA A 46 -6.29 -7.71 10.75
C ALA A 46 -5.42 -7.98 9.51
N LEU A 47 -5.05 -6.94 8.75
CA LEU A 47 -4.20 -7.08 7.56
C LEU A 47 -2.82 -7.66 7.89
N HIS A 48 -2.22 -7.19 9.00
CA HIS A 48 -0.94 -7.73 9.45
C HIS A 48 -1.04 -9.23 9.81
N ARG A 49 -2.10 -9.62 10.53
CA ARG A 49 -2.36 -11.02 10.88
C ARG A 49 -2.55 -11.88 9.63
N GLU A 50 -3.32 -11.41 8.66
CA GLU A 50 -3.55 -12.15 7.41
C GLU A 50 -2.28 -12.35 6.59
N ALA A 51 -1.42 -11.32 6.48
CA ALA A 51 -0.13 -11.46 5.81
C ALA A 51 0.77 -12.49 6.51
N VAL A 52 0.80 -12.45 7.85
CA VAL A 52 1.55 -13.42 8.66
C VAL A 52 1.02 -14.85 8.47
N GLU A 53 -0.30 -15.05 8.48
CA GLU A 53 -0.93 -16.35 8.21
C GLU A 53 -0.62 -16.82 6.78
N TYR A 54 -0.74 -15.94 5.79
CA TYR A 54 -0.44 -16.25 4.38
C TYR A 54 0.98 -16.80 4.19
N PHE A 55 1.99 -16.14 4.75
CA PHE A 55 3.37 -16.60 4.64
C PHE A 55 3.63 -17.86 5.48
N ARG A 56 3.02 -17.96 6.68
CA ARG A 56 3.15 -19.14 7.55
C ARG A 56 2.60 -20.41 6.90
N ASP A 57 1.47 -20.29 6.20
CA ASP A 57 0.84 -21.39 5.46
C ASP A 57 1.66 -21.80 4.21
N GLY A 58 2.67 -21.00 3.83
CA GLY A 58 3.51 -21.27 2.67
C GLY A 58 2.90 -20.87 1.33
N ARG A 59 1.80 -20.11 1.34
CA ARG A 59 1.12 -19.62 0.12
C ARG A 59 2.00 -18.67 -0.71
N GLY A 60 2.95 -18.00 -0.08
CA GLY A 60 3.99 -17.20 -0.75
C GLY A 60 5.20 -18.00 -1.24
N GLY A 61 5.15 -19.33 -1.16
CA GLY A 61 6.26 -20.23 -1.46
C GLY A 61 7.11 -20.63 -0.24
N PRO A 62 7.92 -21.70 -0.37
CA PRO A 62 8.67 -22.29 0.74
C PRO A 62 9.73 -21.35 1.32
N THR A 63 10.26 -20.47 0.46
CA THR A 63 11.26 -19.46 0.81
C THR A 63 10.69 -18.41 1.76
N LEU A 64 9.50 -17.89 1.48
CA LEU A 64 8.82 -16.93 2.36
C LEU A 64 8.29 -17.58 3.62
N GLN A 65 7.84 -18.83 3.54
CA GLN A 65 7.49 -19.63 4.72
C GLN A 65 8.65 -19.75 5.70
N SER A 66 9.84 -20.04 5.19
CA SER A 66 11.05 -20.17 6.01
C SER A 66 11.42 -18.85 6.71
N LEU A 67 11.26 -17.71 6.02
CA LEU A 67 11.46 -16.39 6.62
C LEU A 67 10.45 -16.12 7.74
N GLN A 68 9.17 -16.39 7.50
CA GLN A 68 8.11 -16.19 8.50
C GLN A 68 8.32 -17.10 9.73
N LEU A 69 8.69 -18.36 9.53
CA LEU A 69 9.00 -19.28 10.63
C LEU A 69 10.22 -18.84 11.45
N ALA A 70 11.26 -18.29 10.80
CA ALA A 70 12.43 -17.75 11.51
C ALA A 70 12.05 -16.55 12.41
N VAL A 71 11.09 -15.72 11.97
CA VAL A 71 10.54 -14.63 12.79
C VAL A 71 9.64 -15.17 13.91
N ASP A 72 8.74 -16.11 13.60
CA ASP A 72 7.81 -16.70 14.58
C ASP A 72 8.52 -17.40 15.75
N THR A 73 9.65 -18.06 15.45
CA THR A 73 10.49 -18.74 16.45
C THR A 73 11.41 -17.80 17.23
N GLY A 74 11.45 -16.51 16.88
CA GLY A 74 12.32 -15.52 17.50
C GLY A 74 13.80 -15.65 17.12
N THR A 75 14.13 -16.45 16.10
CA THR A 75 15.50 -16.56 15.57
C THR A 75 15.98 -15.22 15.00
N THR A 76 15.06 -14.44 14.44
CA THR A 76 15.32 -13.09 13.95
C THR A 76 14.04 -12.24 14.02
N THR A 77 14.13 -10.97 13.62
CA THR A 77 12.97 -10.10 13.44
C THR A 77 12.89 -9.63 12.00
N TRP A 78 11.68 -9.26 11.53
CA TRP A 78 11.53 -8.62 10.22
C TRP A 78 12.39 -7.36 10.08
N ALA A 79 12.61 -6.62 11.18
CA ALA A 79 13.49 -5.47 11.20
C ALA A 79 14.96 -5.86 10.97
N ASP A 80 15.44 -6.93 11.61
CA ASP A 80 16.80 -7.41 11.45
C ASP A 80 17.04 -7.97 10.03
N ILE A 81 16.05 -8.67 9.46
CA ILE A 81 16.08 -9.13 8.06
C ILE A 81 16.17 -7.92 7.11
N ALA A 82 15.29 -6.93 7.27
CA ALA A 82 15.25 -5.74 6.42
C ALA A 82 16.53 -4.88 6.52
N LEU A 83 17.13 -4.81 7.72
CA LEU A 83 18.39 -4.09 7.96
C LEU A 83 19.64 -4.88 7.56
N GLY A 84 19.50 -6.11 7.04
CA GLY A 84 20.64 -6.92 6.62
C GLY A 84 21.38 -7.64 7.75
N ARG A 85 20.81 -7.68 8.95
CA ARG A 85 21.44 -8.24 10.16
C ARG A 85 21.21 -9.75 10.31
N ALA A 86 20.32 -10.33 9.51
CA ALA A 86 19.96 -11.75 9.56
C ALA A 86 20.76 -12.64 8.58
N GLY A 87 21.87 -12.14 8.03
CA GLY A 87 22.75 -12.91 7.14
C GLY A 87 22.01 -13.43 5.89
N ALA A 88 22.06 -14.75 5.66
CA ALA A 88 21.44 -15.41 4.51
C ALA A 88 19.93 -15.13 4.38
N LEU A 89 19.21 -14.95 5.49
CA LEU A 89 17.79 -14.61 5.47
C LEU A 89 17.55 -13.21 4.88
N SER A 90 18.49 -12.28 5.05
CA SER A 90 18.42 -10.94 4.46
C SER A 90 18.60 -10.98 2.94
N GLU A 91 19.49 -11.84 2.44
CA GLU A 91 19.70 -12.01 0.99
C GLU A 91 18.50 -12.68 0.32
N GLN A 92 17.93 -13.68 1.00
CA GLN A 92 16.68 -14.33 0.59
C GLN A 92 15.51 -13.32 0.55
N PHE A 93 15.36 -12.50 1.58
CA PHE A 93 14.36 -11.43 1.60
C PHE A 93 14.53 -10.43 0.44
N LYS A 94 15.77 -10.07 0.08
CA LYS A 94 16.03 -9.20 -1.07
C LYS A 94 15.67 -9.87 -2.40
N ALA A 95 15.97 -11.15 -2.56
CA ALA A 95 15.64 -11.91 -3.76
C ALA A 95 14.12 -11.98 -3.97
N ASP A 96 13.35 -12.13 -2.89
CA ASP A 96 11.89 -12.24 -2.93
C ASP A 96 11.16 -10.92 -2.69
N ALA A 97 11.86 -9.79 -2.60
CA ALA A 97 11.28 -8.49 -2.22
C ALA A 97 10.12 -8.06 -3.15
N ALA A 98 10.23 -8.36 -4.44
CA ALA A 98 9.17 -8.08 -5.42
C ALA A 98 7.90 -8.92 -5.13
N THR A 99 8.07 -10.21 -4.86
CA THR A 99 6.98 -11.13 -4.51
C THR A 99 6.29 -10.71 -3.21
N ILE A 100 7.08 -10.38 -2.18
CA ILE A 100 6.57 -9.90 -0.89
C ILE A 100 5.75 -8.61 -1.08
N ALA A 101 6.28 -7.65 -1.84
CA ALA A 101 5.57 -6.40 -2.13
C ALA A 101 4.25 -6.63 -2.88
N GLN A 102 4.24 -7.56 -3.83
CA GLN A 102 3.05 -7.89 -4.62
C GLN A 102 1.96 -8.56 -3.76
N VAL A 103 2.33 -9.54 -2.94
CA VAL A 103 1.38 -10.21 -2.02
C VAL A 103 0.80 -9.22 -1.02
N CYS A 104 1.66 -8.40 -0.37
CA CYS A 104 1.20 -7.39 0.57
C CYS A 104 0.26 -6.37 -0.08
N LYS A 105 0.53 -5.98 -1.33
CA LYS A 105 -0.35 -5.10 -2.09
C LYS A 105 -1.70 -5.75 -2.36
N GLN A 106 -1.73 -7.01 -2.82
CA GLN A 106 -2.98 -7.73 -3.12
C GLN A 106 -3.84 -7.91 -1.87
N LEU A 107 -3.23 -8.23 -0.73
CA LEU A 107 -3.94 -8.32 0.56
C LEU A 107 -4.53 -6.96 0.98
N ALA A 108 -3.79 -5.87 0.75
CA ALA A 108 -4.27 -4.51 1.02
C ALA A 108 -5.41 -4.09 0.10
N ASP A 109 -5.30 -4.39 -1.20
CA ASP A 109 -6.34 -4.11 -2.18
C ASP A 109 -7.62 -4.88 -1.82
N ALA A 110 -7.52 -6.18 -1.52
CA ALA A 110 -8.66 -7.00 -1.08
C ALA A 110 -9.34 -6.46 0.18
N TYR A 111 -8.56 -6.04 1.18
CA TYR A 111 -9.07 -5.42 2.40
C TYR A 111 -9.79 -4.08 2.11
N HIS A 112 -9.22 -3.24 1.25
CA HIS A 112 -9.79 -1.92 0.91
C HIS A 112 -11.07 -2.01 0.06
N GLU A 113 -11.20 -3.04 -0.77
CA GLU A 113 -12.41 -3.32 -1.54
C GLU A 113 -13.56 -3.89 -0.69
N GLY A 114 -13.33 -4.09 0.61
CA GLY A 114 -14.30 -4.70 1.53
C GLY A 114 -14.42 -6.22 1.36
N GLY A 115 -13.48 -6.83 0.63
CA GLY A 115 -13.36 -8.27 0.48
C GLY A 115 -12.66 -8.92 1.67
N ASP A 116 -12.80 -10.24 1.76
CA ASP A 116 -12.00 -11.05 2.68
C ASP A 116 -10.59 -11.21 2.09
N PRO A 117 -9.52 -10.72 2.77
CA PRO A 117 -8.15 -10.91 2.32
C PRO A 117 -7.76 -12.39 2.16
N ARG A 118 -8.49 -13.31 2.82
CA ARG A 118 -8.30 -14.77 2.69
C ARG A 118 -8.86 -15.36 1.40
N ALA A 119 -9.74 -14.65 0.71
CA ALA A 119 -10.31 -15.09 -0.55
C ALA A 119 -9.31 -15.04 -1.72
N PHE A 120 -8.08 -14.57 -1.48
CA PHE A 120 -6.99 -14.67 -2.43
C PHE A 120 -6.61 -16.15 -2.66
N THR A 121 -7.12 -16.71 -3.75
CA THR A 121 -6.79 -18.04 -4.26
C THR A 121 -5.75 -17.95 -5.37
N GLU A 122 -4.82 -18.90 -5.40
CA GLU A 122 -3.67 -19.00 -6.33
C GLU A 122 -4.02 -19.02 -7.84
N ASP A 123 -5.29 -18.92 -8.25
CA ASP A 123 -5.72 -19.04 -9.66
C ASP A 123 -5.46 -17.79 -10.53
N ALA A 124 -4.67 -16.82 -10.06
CA ALA A 124 -4.38 -15.57 -10.77
C ALA A 124 -2.95 -15.50 -11.37
N TRP A 125 -2.37 -16.65 -11.73
CA TRP A 125 -1.06 -16.75 -12.42
C TRP A 125 -1.22 -16.93 -13.93
#